data_AF-X0V7V4-F1
#
_entry.id   AF-X0V7V4-F1
#
_cell.length_a   1.000
_cell.length_b   1.000
_cell.length_c   1.000
_cell.angle_alpha   90.00
_cell.angle_beta   90.00
_cell.angle_gamma   90.00
#
_symmetry.space_group_name_H-M   'P 1'
#
loop_
_entity.id
_entity.type
_entity.pdbx_description
1 polymer ?
#
loop_
_entity_poly.entity_id
_entity_poly.type
_entity_poly.pdbx_seq_one_letter_code
_entity_poly.pdbx_strand_id
1 'polypeptide(L)'
;HSYRQLPMLIYHIQTKWRDDPRPRAGLIRVREFTMKDSYSLDADMEGLDRQYRAHYQAYFNIFHRCGVPVLAVKSDVGMMGGSLAHEFMYLTPVGEDTLLICDDCGYAANRHIARFQKPKPDKEELLPVEKIETPEMTTIEELADFLGVPKSRTAKAVFMIATIPEGTEEHEKFVFAIVRGDMNLNEIKLANTVKAKELRPATDEEIRAVGAVPGYASPIAVKDTLVVVDDLIPDSPNLVAGANEEGYHLKNVNIGRDFEADIIADITLAEDG
;
A
#
# COMPACT_ATOMS: atom_id res chain seq x y z
N HIS A 1 -14.92 -37.94 -0.60
CA HIS A 1 -15.24 -36.60 -0.10
C HIS A 1 -16.45 -36.07 -0.84
N SER A 2 -17.51 -35.68 -0.12
CA SER A 2 -18.81 -35.23 -0.68
C SER A 2 -19.22 -33.90 -0.05
N TYR A 3 -19.98 -33.06 -0.77
CA TYR A 3 -20.58 -31.82 -0.25
C TYR A 3 -21.39 -32.06 1.04
N ARG A 4 -21.91 -33.28 1.24
CA ARG A 4 -22.65 -33.70 2.43
C ARG A 4 -21.83 -33.69 3.72
N GLN A 5 -20.50 -33.60 3.62
CA GLN A 5 -19.60 -33.50 4.77
C GLN A 5 -19.34 -32.04 5.18
N LEU A 6 -19.85 -31.06 4.43
CA LEU A 6 -19.70 -29.64 4.72
C LEU A 6 -20.95 -29.11 5.46
N PRO A 7 -20.79 -28.13 6.37
CA PRO A 7 -19.54 -27.43 6.70
C PRO A 7 -18.62 -28.24 7.62
N MET A 8 -17.31 -28.01 7.50
CA MET A 8 -16.29 -28.52 8.42
C MET A 8 -15.54 -27.37 9.08
N LEU A 9 -15.18 -27.55 10.35
CA LEU A 9 -14.36 -26.60 11.11
C LEU A 9 -13.33 -27.39 11.89
N ILE A 10 -12.05 -27.10 11.66
CA ILE A 10 -10.93 -27.71 12.37
C ILE A 10 -10.10 -26.59 12.95
N TYR A 11 -9.69 -26.72 14.21
CA TYR A 11 -8.77 -25.80 14.83
C TYR A 11 -7.74 -26.56 15.67
N HIS A 12 -6.61 -25.92 15.91
CA HIS A 12 -5.58 -26.45 16.80
C HIS A 12 -4.90 -25.31 17.55
N ILE A 13 -4.40 -25.64 18.74
CA ILE A 13 -3.52 -24.77 19.52
C ILE A 13 -2.14 -25.43 19.45
N GLN A 14 -1.20 -24.78 18.78
CA GLN A 14 0.09 -25.36 18.46
C GLN A 14 1.19 -24.32 18.60
N THR A 15 2.37 -24.74 19.01
CA THR A 15 3.60 -23.95 18.88
C THR A 15 3.93 -23.73 17.40
N LYS A 16 4.20 -22.48 17.05
CA LYS A 16 4.62 -22.03 15.73
C LYS A 16 6.01 -21.44 15.81
N TRP A 17 6.66 -21.40 14.67
CA TRP A 17 7.95 -20.77 14.51
C TRP A 17 7.93 -19.80 13.32
N ARG A 18 8.51 -18.61 13.52
CA ARG A 18 8.75 -17.60 12.48
C ARG A 18 10.17 -17.05 12.67
N ASP A 19 10.95 -16.98 11.60
CA ASP A 19 12.29 -16.39 11.67
C ASP A 19 12.22 -14.86 11.68
N ASP A 20 11.70 -14.30 12.78
CA ASP A 20 11.58 -12.85 12.89
C ASP A 20 12.99 -12.22 12.97
N PRO A 21 13.31 -11.27 12.07
CA PRO A 21 14.63 -10.63 12.05
C PRO A 21 14.85 -9.72 13.26
N ARG A 22 13.78 -9.28 13.94
CA ARG A 22 13.83 -8.35 15.09
C ARG A 22 12.88 -8.77 16.21
N PRO A 23 13.13 -9.89 16.92
CA PRO A 23 12.35 -10.28 18.09
C PRO A 23 12.46 -9.21 19.18
N ARG A 24 11.33 -8.78 19.75
CA ARG A 24 11.26 -7.66 20.71
C ARG A 24 10.01 -7.73 21.58
N ALA A 25 9.95 -6.91 22.63
CA ALA A 25 8.78 -6.77 23.51
C ALA A 25 8.30 -8.08 24.19
N GLY A 26 9.23 -8.99 24.50
CA GLY A 26 8.91 -10.25 25.18
C GLY A 26 7.96 -11.10 24.33
N LEU A 27 6.90 -11.65 24.93
CA LEU A 27 5.94 -12.54 24.28
C LEU A 27 5.16 -11.90 23.11
N ILE A 28 5.21 -10.58 22.95
CA ILE A 28 4.52 -9.87 21.87
C ILE A 28 5.14 -10.19 20.50
N ARG A 29 6.47 -10.34 20.42
CA ARG A 29 7.17 -10.62 19.16
C ARG A 29 8.38 -11.52 19.37
N VAL A 30 8.16 -12.83 19.29
CA VAL A 30 9.17 -13.89 19.44
C VAL A 30 9.21 -14.79 18.20
N ARG A 31 10.29 -15.56 18.07
CA ARG A 31 10.43 -16.55 16.99
C ARG A 31 9.60 -17.80 17.21
N GLU A 32 9.39 -18.20 18.47
CA GLU A 32 8.58 -19.37 18.84
C GLU A 32 7.42 -18.94 19.73
N PHE A 33 6.19 -19.19 19.31
CA PHE A 33 4.98 -18.75 20.02
C PHE A 33 3.85 -19.76 19.88
N THR A 34 2.91 -19.77 20.84
CA THR A 34 1.69 -20.57 20.72
C THR A 34 0.63 -19.80 19.94
N MET A 35 0.03 -20.45 18.94
CA MET A 35 -1.02 -19.87 18.12
C MET A 35 -2.22 -20.82 18.06
N LYS A 36 -3.42 -20.24 18.07
CA LYS A 36 -4.64 -20.93 17.68
C LYS A 36 -4.93 -20.62 16.22
N ASP A 37 -4.88 -21.63 15.36
CA ASP A 37 -5.34 -21.52 13.98
C ASP A 37 -6.66 -22.28 13.81
N SER A 38 -7.50 -21.76 12.93
CA SER A 38 -8.85 -22.25 12.66
C SER A 38 -9.07 -22.25 11.16
N TYR A 39 -9.53 -23.37 10.61
CA TYR A 39 -9.81 -23.53 9.20
C TYR A 39 -11.25 -24.04 9.05
N SER A 40 -12.09 -23.28 8.34
CA SER A 40 -13.45 -23.69 7.99
C SER A 40 -13.54 -23.99 6.50
N LEU A 41 -14.34 -24.98 6.15
CA LEU A 41 -14.71 -25.31 4.78
C LEU A 41 -16.23 -25.34 4.68
N ASP A 42 -16.77 -24.64 3.69
CA ASP A 42 -18.19 -24.53 3.45
C ASP A 42 -18.53 -24.89 2.01
N ALA A 43 -19.77 -25.32 1.78
CA ALA A 43 -20.24 -25.72 0.46
C ALA A 43 -20.48 -24.52 -0.48
N ASP A 44 -20.68 -23.33 0.10
CA ASP A 44 -20.98 -22.09 -0.61
C ASP A 44 -20.49 -20.87 0.20
N MET A 45 -20.53 -19.69 -0.46
CA MET A 45 -20.09 -18.42 0.13
C MET A 45 -20.95 -17.98 1.31
N GLU A 46 -22.24 -18.34 1.33
CA GLU A 46 -23.14 -17.96 2.42
C GLU A 46 -22.80 -18.73 3.71
N GLY A 47 -22.47 -20.02 3.58
CA GLY A 47 -21.92 -20.83 4.66
C GLY A 47 -20.62 -20.27 5.20
N LEU A 48 -19.69 -19.91 4.31
CA LEU A 48 -18.42 -19.29 4.69
C LEU A 48 -18.64 -17.99 5.47
N ASP A 49 -19.56 -17.14 5.02
CA ASP A 49 -19.91 -15.89 5.72
C ASP A 49 -20.57 -16.13 7.09
N ARG A 50 -21.40 -17.17 7.23
CA ARG A 50 -21.92 -17.60 8.54
C ARG A 50 -20.79 -18.06 9.47
N GLN A 51 -19.85 -18.87 8.97
CA GLN A 51 -18.69 -19.32 9.76
C GLN A 51 -17.77 -18.16 10.13
N TYR A 52 -17.53 -17.23 9.20
CA TYR A 52 -16.73 -16.03 9.44
C TYR A 52 -17.30 -15.19 10.58
N ARG A 53 -18.62 -14.90 10.54
CA ARG A 53 -19.31 -14.17 11.61
C ARG A 53 -19.30 -14.92 12.95
N ALA A 54 -19.42 -16.25 12.93
CA ALA A 54 -19.31 -17.08 14.13
C ALA A 54 -17.89 -17.01 14.75
N HIS A 55 -16.83 -17.06 13.92
CA HIS A 55 -15.45 -16.86 14.38
C HIS A 55 -15.26 -15.45 14.93
N TYR A 56 -15.76 -14.43 14.22
CA TYR A 56 -15.65 -13.04 14.64
C TYR A 56 -16.23 -12.83 16.05
N GLN A 57 -17.45 -13.32 16.31
CA GLN A 57 -18.07 -13.26 17.63
C GLN A 57 -17.33 -14.12 18.67
N ALA A 58 -16.86 -15.31 18.29
CA ALA A 58 -16.11 -16.18 19.20
C ALA A 58 -14.82 -15.51 19.69
N TYR A 59 -14.11 -14.79 18.84
CA TYR A 59 -12.89 -14.06 19.22
C TYR A 59 -13.22 -12.94 20.20
N PHE A 60 -14.27 -12.15 19.96
CA PHE A 60 -14.75 -11.18 20.95
C PHE A 60 -15.06 -11.82 22.31
N ASN A 61 -15.75 -12.96 22.32
CA ASN A 61 -16.06 -13.68 23.56
C ASN A 61 -14.79 -14.18 24.28
N ILE A 62 -13.80 -14.66 23.53
CA ILE A 62 -12.50 -15.11 24.08
C ILE A 62 -11.78 -13.93 24.73
N PHE A 63 -11.58 -12.83 24.01
CA PHE A 63 -10.87 -11.65 24.52
C PHE A 63 -11.61 -11.02 25.71
N HIS A 64 -12.94 -10.94 25.67
CA HIS A 64 -13.76 -10.49 26.79
C HIS A 64 -13.56 -11.35 28.04
N ARG A 65 -13.59 -12.68 27.91
CA ARG A 65 -13.34 -13.60 29.04
C ARG A 65 -11.92 -13.51 29.59
N CYS A 66 -10.96 -13.13 28.76
CA CYS A 66 -9.59 -12.88 29.17
C CYS A 66 -9.38 -11.48 29.79
N GLY A 67 -10.39 -10.61 29.80
CA GLY A 67 -10.27 -9.23 30.28
C GLY A 67 -9.44 -8.33 29.35
N VAL A 68 -9.33 -8.67 28.07
CA VAL A 68 -8.56 -7.91 27.07
C VAL A 68 -9.54 -7.17 26.15
N PRO A 69 -9.74 -5.85 26.32
CA PRO A 69 -10.62 -5.08 25.44
C PRO A 69 -9.98 -4.92 24.06
N VAL A 70 -10.63 -5.46 23.02
CA VAL A 70 -10.14 -5.37 21.65
C VAL A 70 -11.11 -4.64 20.73
N LEU A 71 -10.57 -4.03 19.69
CA LEU A 71 -11.30 -3.49 18.55
C LEU A 71 -11.04 -4.40 17.34
N ALA A 72 -12.08 -4.76 16.60
CA ALA A 72 -11.90 -5.41 15.31
C ALA A 72 -11.79 -4.36 14.21
N VAL A 73 -10.71 -4.40 13.44
CA VAL A 73 -10.44 -3.47 12.34
C VAL A 73 -10.32 -4.23 11.02
N LYS A 74 -10.70 -3.61 9.91
CA LYS A 74 -10.42 -4.22 8.60
C LYS A 74 -8.91 -4.25 8.37
N SER A 75 -8.40 -5.31 7.79
CA SER A 75 -6.97 -5.50 7.55
C SER A 75 -6.69 -6.00 6.14
N ASP A 76 -5.41 -6.04 5.79
CA ASP A 76 -4.95 -6.70 4.57
C ASP A 76 -5.18 -8.22 4.67
N VAL A 77 -5.53 -8.85 3.55
CA VAL A 77 -5.65 -10.32 3.45
C VAL A 77 -4.28 -10.99 3.36
N GLY A 78 -3.26 -10.22 2.97
CA GLY A 78 -1.87 -10.64 2.88
C GLY A 78 -1.68 -11.86 2.00
N MET A 79 -0.62 -12.60 2.33
CA MET A 79 -0.28 -13.85 1.63
C MET A 79 -1.32 -14.95 1.76
N MET A 80 -2.24 -14.85 2.73
CA MET A 80 -3.32 -15.84 2.88
C MET A 80 -4.36 -15.72 1.76
N GLY A 81 -4.42 -14.56 1.10
CA GLY A 81 -5.39 -14.27 0.07
C GLY A 81 -6.83 -14.21 0.60
N GLY A 82 -7.78 -14.08 -0.32
CA GLY A 82 -9.20 -13.90 0.02
C GLY A 82 -9.67 -12.47 -0.21
N SER A 83 -10.88 -12.16 0.26
CA SER A 83 -11.56 -10.89 -0.01
C SER A 83 -11.85 -10.05 1.23
N LEU A 84 -11.70 -10.63 2.42
CA LEU A 84 -12.04 -9.98 3.68
C LEU A 84 -11.16 -10.50 4.81
N ALA A 85 -10.55 -9.57 5.54
CA ALA A 85 -9.80 -9.85 6.76
C ALA A 85 -10.14 -8.82 7.84
N HIS A 86 -10.15 -9.29 9.09
CA HIS A 86 -10.26 -8.44 10.27
C HIS A 86 -9.17 -8.83 11.28
N GLU A 87 -8.50 -7.83 11.82
CA GLU A 87 -7.57 -7.96 12.93
C GLU A 87 -8.24 -7.56 14.24
N PHE A 88 -7.96 -8.29 15.32
CA PHE A 88 -8.42 -7.95 16.66
C PHE A 88 -7.30 -7.26 17.41
N MET A 89 -7.46 -5.95 17.63
CA MET A 89 -6.41 -5.06 18.10
C MET A 89 -6.68 -4.63 19.54
N TYR A 90 -5.70 -4.84 20.42
CA TYR A 90 -5.67 -4.22 21.74
C TYR A 90 -5.01 -2.85 21.63
N LEU A 91 -5.76 -1.78 21.92
CA LEU A 91 -5.26 -0.41 21.77
C LEU A 91 -4.22 -0.09 22.85
N THR A 92 -3.00 0.24 22.43
CA THR A 92 -1.91 0.61 23.32
C THR A 92 -0.91 1.51 22.60
N PRO A 93 -0.33 2.53 23.26
CA PRO A 93 0.66 3.43 22.63
C PRO A 93 1.95 2.73 22.17
N VAL A 94 2.21 1.51 22.65
CA VAL A 94 3.39 0.71 22.27
C VAL A 94 3.07 -0.35 21.21
N GLY A 95 1.86 -0.31 20.62
CA GLY A 95 1.47 -1.19 19.53
C GLY A 95 2.30 -0.92 18.28
N GLU A 96 2.57 -1.96 17.50
CA GLU A 96 3.37 -1.83 16.27
C GLU A 96 2.53 -1.40 15.06
N ASP A 97 1.22 -1.64 15.11
CA ASP A 97 0.27 -1.27 14.07
C ASP A 97 -0.30 0.14 14.29
N THR A 98 -0.49 0.86 13.19
CA THR A 98 -1.20 2.14 13.16
C THR A 98 -2.61 1.90 12.64
N LEU A 99 -3.62 2.36 13.40
CA LEU A 99 -5.03 2.20 13.07
C LEU A 99 -5.64 3.55 12.73
N LEU A 100 -6.46 3.58 11.68
CA LEU A 100 -7.25 4.76 11.32
C LEU A 100 -8.68 4.49 11.79
N ILE A 101 -9.13 5.28 12.75
CA ILE A 101 -10.43 5.15 13.41
C ILE A 101 -11.19 6.45 13.23
N CYS A 102 -12.40 6.38 12.68
CA CYS A 102 -13.30 7.51 12.54
C CYS A 102 -14.42 7.41 13.57
N ASP A 103 -14.42 8.30 14.55
CA ASP A 103 -15.42 8.33 15.63
C ASP A 103 -16.82 8.67 15.12
N ASP A 104 -16.94 9.43 14.02
CA ASP A 104 -18.22 9.88 13.48
C ASP A 104 -18.98 8.80 12.70
N CYS A 105 -18.26 7.96 11.93
CA CYS A 105 -18.88 6.94 11.07
C CYS A 105 -18.58 5.49 11.48
N GLY A 106 -17.74 5.27 12.50
CA GLY A 106 -17.34 3.94 12.97
C GLY A 106 -16.40 3.20 12.02
N TYR A 107 -15.80 3.88 11.04
CA TYR A 107 -14.78 3.29 10.18
C TYR A 107 -13.53 2.96 10.99
N ALA A 108 -13.04 1.73 10.90
CA ALA A 108 -11.81 1.31 11.54
C ALA A 108 -11.03 0.34 10.64
N ALA A 109 -9.80 0.69 10.30
CA ALA A 109 -8.93 -0.11 9.45
C ALA A 109 -7.47 0.01 9.88
N ASN A 110 -6.70 -1.05 9.63
CA ASN A 110 -5.24 -0.96 9.65
C ASN A 110 -4.79 0.04 8.56
N ARG A 111 -3.83 0.92 8.87
CA ARG A 111 -3.28 1.93 7.95
C ARG A 111 -2.88 1.35 6.58
N HIS A 112 -2.45 0.09 6.57
CA HIS A 112 -2.07 -0.62 5.35
C HIS A 112 -3.21 -0.74 4.32
N ILE A 113 -4.47 -0.77 4.74
CA ILE A 113 -5.64 -0.84 3.84
C ILE A 113 -6.62 0.32 4.02
N ALA A 114 -6.31 1.27 4.90
CA ALA A 114 -7.18 2.39 5.20
C ALA A 114 -7.45 3.22 3.93
N ARG A 115 -8.72 3.52 3.69
CA ARG A 115 -9.18 4.43 2.64
C ARG A 115 -9.57 5.76 3.27
N PHE A 116 -9.30 6.83 2.55
CA PHE A 116 -9.56 8.18 3.02
C PHE A 116 -10.00 9.06 1.85
N GLN A 117 -10.65 10.18 2.16
CA GLN A 117 -10.98 11.17 1.15
C GLN A 117 -9.75 12.03 0.88
N LYS A 118 -9.21 11.92 -0.33
CA LYS A 118 -8.04 12.69 -0.75
C LYS A 118 -8.43 14.16 -0.97
N PRO A 119 -7.61 15.14 -0.51
CA PRO A 119 -7.86 16.55 -0.78
C PRO A 119 -7.86 16.80 -2.28
N LYS A 120 -9.01 17.22 -2.82
CA LYS A 120 -9.16 17.45 -4.26
C LYS A 120 -8.32 18.66 -4.68
N PRO A 121 -7.53 18.55 -5.75
CA PRO A 121 -6.85 19.69 -6.33
C PRO A 121 -7.87 20.66 -6.96
N ASP A 122 -7.47 21.92 -7.08
CA ASP A 122 -8.23 22.92 -7.81
C ASP A 122 -8.23 22.61 -9.32
N LYS A 123 -9.33 22.96 -9.99
CA LYS A 123 -9.41 22.84 -11.44
C LYS A 123 -8.65 23.98 -12.09
N GLU A 124 -7.78 23.64 -13.03
CA GLU A 124 -6.97 24.59 -13.79
C GLU A 124 -6.95 24.23 -15.28
N GLU A 125 -6.73 25.22 -16.11
CA GLU A 125 -6.43 25.00 -17.52
C GLU A 125 -5.06 24.32 -17.67
N LEU A 126 -4.96 23.40 -18.63
CA LEU A 126 -3.71 22.69 -18.89
C LEU A 126 -2.69 23.64 -19.53
N LEU A 127 -1.55 23.83 -18.87
CA LEU A 127 -0.48 24.68 -19.37
C LEU A 127 0.55 23.87 -20.16
N PRO A 128 1.26 24.47 -21.14
CA PRO A 128 2.34 23.79 -21.84
C PRO A 128 3.45 23.31 -20.89
N VAL A 129 4.03 22.14 -21.18
CA VAL A 129 5.19 21.64 -20.44
C VAL A 129 6.35 22.61 -20.58
N GLU A 130 6.99 22.91 -19.46
CA GLU A 130 8.16 23.78 -19.41
C GLU A 130 9.28 23.09 -18.64
N LYS A 131 10.47 22.98 -19.24
CA LYS A 131 11.66 22.46 -18.56
C LYS A 131 12.34 23.59 -17.79
N ILE A 132 12.67 23.33 -16.54
CA ILE A 132 13.26 24.30 -15.61
C ILE A 132 14.51 23.72 -14.95
N GLU A 133 15.48 24.60 -14.68
CA GLU A 133 16.67 24.27 -13.89
C GLU A 133 16.33 24.23 -12.40
N THR A 134 16.72 23.14 -11.76
CA THR A 134 16.51 22.84 -10.34
C THR A 134 17.74 22.10 -9.79
N PRO A 135 18.94 22.71 -9.82
CA PRO A 135 20.16 22.04 -9.41
C PRO A 135 20.08 21.63 -7.93
N GLU A 136 20.56 20.41 -7.63
CA GLU A 136 20.61 19.84 -6.26
C GLU A 136 19.25 19.60 -5.58
N MET A 137 18.12 19.85 -6.26
CA MET A 137 16.78 19.64 -5.70
C MET A 137 16.33 18.19 -5.93
N THR A 138 16.69 17.29 -5.02
CA THR A 138 16.45 15.84 -5.18
C THR A 138 15.25 15.34 -4.38
N THR A 139 14.76 16.13 -3.44
CA THR A 139 13.58 15.81 -2.63
C THR A 139 12.38 16.69 -2.98
N ILE A 140 11.18 16.19 -2.68
CA ILE A 140 9.94 16.95 -2.86
C ILE A 140 9.90 18.23 -2.00
N GLU A 141 10.48 18.18 -0.80
CA GLU A 141 10.54 19.35 0.09
C GLU A 141 11.39 20.45 -0.54
N GLU A 142 12.62 20.12 -0.92
CA GLU A 142 13.56 21.05 -1.55
C GLU A 142 13.00 21.66 -2.85
N LEU A 143 12.39 20.82 -3.70
CA LEU A 143 11.78 21.27 -4.95
C LEU A 143 10.60 22.22 -4.72
N ALA A 144 9.72 21.90 -3.77
CA ALA A 144 8.56 22.71 -3.45
C ALA A 144 8.98 24.09 -2.92
N ASP A 145 9.94 24.11 -2.00
CA ASP A 145 10.50 25.34 -1.43
C ASP A 145 11.21 26.18 -2.49
N PHE A 146 12.03 25.56 -3.34
CA PHE A 146 12.76 26.26 -4.41
C PHE A 146 11.80 26.94 -5.40
N LEU A 147 10.68 26.30 -5.73
CA LEU A 147 9.70 26.83 -6.68
C LEU A 147 8.63 27.72 -6.04
N GLY A 148 8.58 27.77 -4.70
CA GLY A 148 7.55 28.50 -3.97
C GLY A 148 6.14 27.95 -4.19
N VAL A 149 6.01 26.62 -4.35
CA VAL A 149 4.72 25.94 -4.57
C VAL A 149 4.46 24.92 -3.45
N PRO A 150 3.20 24.61 -3.12
CA PRO A 150 2.93 23.56 -2.14
C PRO A 150 3.31 22.18 -2.70
N LYS A 151 3.64 21.22 -1.83
CA LYS A 151 3.95 19.83 -2.21
C LYS A 151 2.84 19.13 -3.01
N SER A 152 1.60 19.58 -2.85
CA SER A 152 0.47 19.12 -3.66
C SER A 152 0.58 19.47 -5.16
N ARG A 153 1.51 20.35 -5.55
CA ARG A 153 1.82 20.71 -6.94
C ARG A 153 2.98 19.90 -7.53
N THR A 154 3.56 18.97 -6.79
CA THR A 154 4.64 18.13 -7.29
C THR A 154 4.17 16.68 -7.42
N ALA A 155 4.84 15.91 -8.28
CA ALA A 155 4.66 14.47 -8.42
C ALA A 155 5.88 13.75 -7.84
N LYS A 156 5.65 12.80 -6.94
CA LYS A 156 6.68 11.98 -6.31
C LYS A 156 6.76 10.64 -7.01
N ALA A 157 7.93 10.34 -7.55
CA ALA A 157 8.25 9.04 -8.12
C ALA A 157 8.87 8.12 -7.05
N VAL A 158 8.38 6.89 -6.96
CA VAL A 158 8.92 5.84 -6.09
C VAL A 158 9.19 4.60 -6.94
N PHE A 159 10.39 4.05 -6.83
CA PHE A 159 10.88 2.95 -7.67
C PHE A 159 10.93 1.66 -6.88
N MET A 160 10.18 0.66 -7.34
CA MET A 160 10.13 -0.65 -6.71
C MET A 160 10.44 -1.73 -7.73
N ILE A 161 11.05 -2.83 -7.31
CA ILE A 161 11.04 -4.09 -8.05
C ILE A 161 9.98 -4.98 -7.43
N ALA A 162 9.05 -5.42 -8.27
CA ALA A 162 7.98 -6.32 -7.91
C ALA A 162 8.29 -7.74 -8.38
N THR A 163 8.29 -8.70 -7.45
CA THR A 163 8.33 -10.12 -7.76
C THR A 163 6.90 -10.59 -7.99
N ILE A 164 6.52 -10.80 -9.25
CA ILE A 164 5.16 -11.18 -9.64
C ILE A 164 5.16 -12.69 -9.98
N PRO A 165 4.32 -13.49 -9.32
CA PRO A 165 4.19 -14.91 -9.64
C PRO A 165 3.37 -15.10 -10.92
N GLU A 166 3.91 -15.88 -11.87
CA GLU A 166 3.24 -16.32 -13.09
C GLU A 166 3.28 -17.85 -13.18
N GLY A 167 2.22 -18.48 -12.66
CA GLY A 167 2.15 -19.94 -12.53
C GLY A 167 3.15 -20.45 -11.49
N THR A 168 4.19 -21.17 -11.94
CA THR A 168 5.28 -21.67 -11.09
C THR A 168 6.54 -20.82 -11.15
N GLU A 169 6.58 -19.83 -12.05
CA GLU A 169 7.72 -18.94 -12.23
C GLU A 169 7.46 -17.60 -11.53
N GLU A 170 8.55 -16.91 -11.18
CA GLU A 170 8.52 -15.58 -10.59
C GLU A 170 9.31 -14.64 -11.50
N HIS A 171 8.70 -13.52 -11.87
CA HIS A 171 9.33 -12.51 -12.71
C HIS A 171 9.47 -11.21 -11.94
N GLU A 172 10.66 -10.62 -12.00
CA GLU A 172 10.88 -9.27 -11.49
C GLU A 172 10.41 -8.25 -12.52
N LYS A 173 9.65 -7.25 -12.07
CA LYS A 173 9.21 -6.13 -12.88
C LYS A 173 9.55 -4.82 -12.20
N PHE A 174 10.14 -3.89 -12.94
CA PHE A 174 10.37 -2.54 -12.46
C PHE A 174 9.03 -1.79 -12.42
N VAL A 175 8.63 -1.34 -11.23
CA VAL A 175 7.42 -0.57 -10.98
C VAL A 175 7.80 0.88 -10.72
N PHE A 176 7.30 1.76 -11.60
CA PHE A 176 7.41 3.20 -11.46
C PHE A 176 6.10 3.70 -10.83
N ALA A 177 6.10 3.86 -9.50
CA ALA A 177 4.93 4.32 -8.77
C ALA A 177 4.92 5.84 -8.65
N ILE A 178 3.77 6.48 -8.89
CA ILE A 178 3.62 7.94 -8.84
C ILE A 178 2.50 8.32 -7.88
N VAL A 179 2.84 9.16 -6.91
CA VAL A 179 1.89 9.76 -5.96
C VAL A 179 2.05 11.28 -5.97
N ARG A 180 1.05 12.01 -5.48
CA ARG A 180 1.18 13.46 -5.30
C ARG A 180 2.25 13.77 -4.24
N GLY A 181 2.98 14.86 -4.38
CA GLY A 181 4.18 15.14 -3.58
C GLY A 181 3.94 15.24 -2.07
N ASP A 182 2.75 15.68 -1.68
CA ASP A 182 2.26 15.74 -0.30
C ASP A 182 1.77 14.40 0.26
N MET A 183 1.77 13.33 -0.53
CA MET A 183 1.31 12.00 -0.12
C MET A 183 2.46 10.99 -0.11
N ASN A 184 2.27 9.90 0.63
CA ASN A 184 3.24 8.83 0.76
C ASN A 184 2.71 7.52 0.15
N LEU A 185 3.60 6.78 -0.51
CA LEU A 185 3.28 5.49 -1.11
C LEU A 185 2.92 4.48 -0.02
N ASN A 186 1.83 3.74 -0.23
CA ASN A 186 1.49 2.55 0.53
C ASN A 186 1.96 1.31 -0.24
N GLU A 187 3.07 0.73 0.19
CA GLU A 187 3.66 -0.45 -0.45
C GLU A 187 2.72 -1.67 -0.46
N ILE A 188 1.87 -1.85 0.55
CA ILE A 188 0.90 -2.96 0.57
C ILE A 188 -0.18 -2.75 -0.48
N LYS A 189 -0.72 -1.53 -0.60
CA LYS A 189 -1.67 -1.23 -1.68
C LYS A 189 -1.03 -1.37 -3.06
N LEU A 190 0.22 -0.94 -3.22
CA LEU A 190 0.97 -1.12 -4.47
C LEU A 190 1.15 -2.62 -4.78
N ALA A 191 1.64 -3.41 -3.81
CA ALA A 191 1.86 -4.85 -3.98
C ALA A 191 0.57 -5.56 -4.39
N ASN A 192 -0.54 -5.28 -3.72
CA ASN A 192 -1.86 -5.82 -4.06
C ASN A 192 -2.31 -5.40 -5.46
N THR A 193 -2.06 -4.15 -5.85
CA THR A 193 -2.41 -3.60 -7.17
C THR A 193 -1.68 -4.32 -8.29
N VAL A 194 -0.37 -4.55 -8.14
CA VAL A 194 0.46 -5.23 -9.14
C VAL A 194 0.50 -6.76 -8.95
N LYS A 195 -0.22 -7.28 -7.95
CA LYS A 195 -0.21 -8.69 -7.53
C LYS A 195 1.19 -9.22 -7.23
N ALA A 196 2.04 -8.37 -6.65
CA ALA A 196 3.38 -8.75 -6.24
C ALA A 196 3.32 -9.65 -5.01
N LYS A 197 4.12 -10.71 -5.03
CA LYS A 197 4.43 -11.51 -3.86
C LYS A 197 5.36 -10.75 -2.91
N GLU A 198 6.28 -9.97 -3.47
CA GLU A 198 7.27 -9.19 -2.75
C GLU A 198 7.55 -7.88 -3.50
N LEU A 199 7.79 -6.81 -2.74
CA LEU A 199 8.31 -5.54 -3.25
C LEU A 199 9.63 -5.24 -2.55
N ARG A 200 10.59 -4.73 -3.31
CA ARG A 200 11.81 -4.12 -2.79
C ARG A 200 12.06 -2.77 -3.45
N PRO A 201 12.71 -1.81 -2.79
CA PRO A 201 13.20 -0.61 -3.48
C PRO A 201 14.11 -0.99 -4.65
N ALA A 202 13.97 -0.27 -5.76
CA ALA A 202 14.88 -0.43 -6.89
C ALA A 202 16.25 0.18 -6.57
N THR A 203 17.31 -0.41 -7.10
CA THR A 203 18.65 0.16 -6.99
C THR A 203 18.83 1.31 -7.98
N ASP A 204 19.79 2.16 -7.70
CA ASP A 204 20.25 3.23 -8.57
C ASP A 204 20.61 2.77 -9.99
N GLU A 205 21.15 1.56 -10.12
CA GLU A 205 21.50 0.95 -11.42
C GLU A 205 20.26 0.53 -12.19
N GLU A 206 19.29 -0.10 -11.51
CA GLU A 206 17.99 -0.49 -12.09
C GLU A 206 17.19 0.75 -12.55
N ILE A 207 17.19 1.83 -11.77
CA ILE A 207 16.52 3.09 -12.11
C ILE A 207 17.13 3.72 -13.36
N ARG A 208 18.46 3.76 -13.46
CA ARG A 208 19.14 4.31 -14.65
C ARG A 208 18.95 3.43 -15.88
N ALA A 209 18.85 2.11 -15.71
CA ALA A 209 18.63 1.18 -16.83
C ALA A 209 17.31 1.44 -17.57
N VAL A 210 16.27 1.91 -16.87
CA VAL A 210 14.97 2.26 -17.47
C VAL A 210 14.92 3.69 -18.04
N GLY A 211 16.02 4.44 -17.95
CA GLY A 211 16.13 5.82 -18.44
C GLY A 211 15.66 6.89 -17.44
N ALA A 212 15.45 6.52 -16.17
CA ALA A 212 15.09 7.45 -15.11
C ALA A 212 16.35 7.94 -14.35
N VAL A 213 16.26 9.14 -13.77
CA VAL A 213 17.34 9.74 -12.97
C VAL A 213 16.86 9.93 -11.53
N PRO A 214 17.42 9.24 -10.52
CA PRO A 214 17.05 9.43 -9.13
C PRO A 214 17.07 10.91 -8.73
N GLY A 215 16.01 11.38 -8.04
CA GLY A 215 15.83 12.79 -7.68
C GLY A 215 15.28 13.70 -8.80
N TYR A 216 15.33 13.26 -10.06
CA TYR A 216 14.87 14.02 -11.23
C TYR A 216 14.02 13.17 -12.17
N ALA A 217 13.36 12.14 -11.65
CA ALA A 217 12.70 11.14 -12.47
C ALA A 217 11.20 11.42 -12.70
N SER A 218 10.72 11.03 -13.87
CA SER A 218 9.30 10.98 -14.24
C SER A 218 9.04 9.80 -15.19
N PRO A 219 7.77 9.40 -15.40
CA PRO A 219 7.43 8.33 -16.35
C PRO A 219 7.58 8.75 -17.83
N ILE A 220 8.07 9.96 -18.11
CA ILE A 220 8.16 10.47 -19.48
C ILE A 220 9.36 9.80 -20.16
N ALA A 221 9.11 9.06 -21.25
CA ALA A 221 10.12 8.39 -22.06
C ALA A 221 10.97 7.32 -21.34
N VAL A 222 10.48 6.77 -20.22
CA VAL A 222 11.09 5.57 -19.59
C VAL A 222 10.70 4.29 -20.34
N LYS A 223 11.49 3.23 -20.19
CA LYS A 223 11.33 1.96 -20.89
C LYS A 223 11.24 0.78 -19.94
N ASP A 224 10.59 -0.29 -20.37
CA ASP A 224 10.53 -1.57 -19.63
C ASP A 224 10.06 -1.43 -18.17
N THR A 225 9.14 -0.49 -17.93
CA THR A 225 8.55 -0.23 -16.61
C THR A 225 7.05 -0.54 -16.60
N LEU A 226 6.53 -0.84 -15.42
CA LEU A 226 5.10 -0.77 -15.12
C LEU A 226 4.83 0.57 -14.42
N VAL A 227 4.16 1.49 -15.10
CA VAL A 227 3.79 2.80 -14.54
C VAL A 227 2.48 2.65 -13.77
N VAL A 228 2.55 2.80 -12.45
CA VAL A 228 1.39 2.76 -11.56
C VAL A 228 1.20 4.14 -10.95
N VAL A 229 0.02 4.72 -11.09
CA VAL A 229 -0.26 6.05 -10.52
C VAL A 229 -1.38 6.00 -9.50
N ASP A 230 -1.26 6.85 -8.49
CA ASP A 230 -2.35 7.07 -7.55
C ASP A 230 -3.58 7.64 -8.24
N ASP A 231 -4.76 7.22 -7.80
CA ASP A 231 -6.05 7.63 -8.38
C ASP A 231 -6.34 9.14 -8.29
N LEU A 232 -5.57 9.90 -7.53
CA LEU A 232 -5.62 11.37 -7.48
C LEU A 232 -4.82 12.05 -8.60
N ILE A 233 -3.84 11.36 -9.21
CA ILE A 233 -2.97 11.93 -10.24
C ILE A 233 -3.76 12.40 -11.48
N PRO A 234 -4.73 11.63 -12.01
CA PRO A 234 -5.57 12.08 -13.13
C PRO A 234 -6.34 13.37 -12.88
N ASP A 235 -6.72 13.63 -11.62
CA ASP A 235 -7.43 14.83 -11.22
C ASP A 235 -6.48 16.00 -10.87
N SER A 236 -5.17 15.78 -10.85
CA SER A 236 -4.16 16.76 -10.41
C SER A 236 -3.46 17.42 -11.61
N PRO A 237 -3.94 18.60 -12.07
CA PRO A 237 -3.37 19.23 -13.24
C PRO A 237 -2.01 19.89 -12.93
N ASN A 238 -1.20 20.02 -13.97
CA ASN A 238 -0.01 20.85 -14.02
C ASN A 238 1.03 20.56 -12.92
N LEU A 239 1.28 19.29 -12.63
CA LEU A 239 2.25 18.89 -11.61
C LEU A 239 3.68 19.19 -12.04
N VAL A 240 4.56 19.42 -11.07
CA VAL A 240 6.01 19.45 -11.28
C VAL A 240 6.54 18.03 -11.10
N ALA A 241 7.19 17.48 -12.11
CA ALA A 241 7.80 16.16 -12.09
C ALA A 241 9.25 16.22 -12.60
N GLY A 242 10.04 15.18 -12.37
CA GLY A 242 11.41 15.12 -12.86
C GLY A 242 11.53 15.18 -14.39
N ALA A 243 12.64 15.69 -14.92
CA ALA A 243 12.87 15.74 -16.37
C ALA A 243 13.57 14.49 -16.95
N ASN A 244 13.87 13.48 -16.12
CA ASN A 244 14.81 12.39 -16.40
C ASN A 244 16.21 12.91 -16.80
N GLU A 245 16.58 14.07 -16.28
CA GLU A 245 17.86 14.73 -16.51
C GLU A 245 18.30 15.42 -15.22
N GLU A 246 19.55 15.19 -14.83
CA GLU A 246 20.09 15.71 -13.57
C GLU A 246 20.05 17.24 -13.54
N GLY A 247 19.52 17.79 -12.45
CA GLY A 247 19.40 19.23 -12.25
C GLY A 247 18.20 19.86 -12.97
N TYR A 248 17.29 19.07 -13.56
CA TYR A 248 16.12 19.60 -14.25
C TYR A 248 14.81 18.92 -13.84
N HIS A 249 13.77 19.74 -13.76
CA HIS A 249 12.38 19.30 -13.61
C HIS A 249 11.52 19.85 -14.77
N LEU A 250 10.34 19.28 -14.92
CA LEU A 250 9.30 19.70 -15.85
C LEU A 250 8.15 20.27 -15.04
N LYS A 251 7.76 21.51 -15.34
CA LYS A 251 6.50 22.11 -14.90
C LYS A 251 5.37 21.70 -15.82
N ASN A 252 4.16 21.76 -15.25
CA ASN A 252 2.90 21.57 -15.94
C ASN A 252 2.73 20.18 -16.55
N VAL A 253 3.26 19.14 -15.92
CA VAL A 253 3.12 17.75 -16.35
C VAL A 253 1.71 17.24 -16.06
N ASN A 254 1.11 16.56 -17.04
CA ASN A 254 -0.25 16.04 -17.00
C ASN A 254 -0.29 14.62 -17.59
N ILE A 255 -0.89 13.69 -16.85
CA ILE A 255 -1.20 12.35 -17.36
C ILE A 255 -2.18 12.42 -18.55
N GLY A 256 -2.03 11.49 -19.50
CA GLY A 256 -2.78 11.43 -20.76
C GLY A 256 -2.25 12.35 -21.86
N ARG A 257 -1.60 13.46 -21.49
CA ARG A 257 -0.90 14.34 -22.46
C ARG A 257 0.59 14.03 -22.54
N ASP A 258 1.27 13.96 -21.39
CA ASP A 258 2.73 13.88 -21.33
C ASP A 258 3.24 12.46 -21.06
N PHE A 259 2.43 11.63 -20.39
CA PHE A 259 2.68 10.22 -20.16
C PHE A 259 1.38 9.45 -19.94
N GLU A 260 1.42 8.14 -20.11
CA GLU A 260 0.31 7.22 -19.83
C GLU A 260 0.64 6.34 -18.62
N ALA A 261 -0.38 5.89 -17.90
CA ALA A 261 -0.24 4.93 -16.83
C ALA A 261 -0.74 3.54 -17.28
N ASP A 262 -0.06 2.49 -16.86
CA ASP A 262 -0.54 1.12 -17.06
C ASP A 262 -1.67 0.79 -16.07
N ILE A 263 -1.57 1.31 -14.84
CA ILE A 263 -2.54 1.07 -13.78
C ILE A 263 -2.79 2.36 -13.00
N ILE A 264 -4.07 2.67 -12.77
CA ILE A 264 -4.52 3.74 -11.87
C ILE A 264 -5.22 3.08 -10.68
N ALA A 265 -4.73 3.32 -9.47
CA ALA A 265 -5.28 2.72 -8.26
C ALA A 265 -5.02 3.58 -7.02
N ASP A 266 -5.73 3.32 -5.93
CA ASP A 266 -5.37 3.89 -4.63
C ASP A 266 -4.09 3.21 -4.12
N ILE A 267 -2.97 3.94 -4.15
CA ILE A 267 -1.65 3.43 -3.70
C ILE A 267 -1.04 4.32 -2.63
N THR A 268 -1.83 5.19 -1.99
CA THR A 268 -1.33 6.13 -0.97
C THR A 268 -1.69 5.70 0.45
N LEU A 269 -0.83 6.09 1.39
CA LEU A 269 -1.06 5.91 2.82
C LEU A 269 -2.06 6.94 3.32
N ALA A 270 -3.03 6.50 4.11
CA ALA A 270 -3.84 7.40 4.91
C ALA A 270 -2.97 7.94 6.06
N GLU A 271 -3.13 9.24 6.35
CA GLU A 271 -2.54 9.93 7.48
C GLU A 271 -3.66 10.49 8.37
N ASP A 272 -3.30 10.94 9.57
CA ASP A 272 -4.26 11.55 10.50
C ASP A 272 -4.80 12.86 9.91
N GLY A 273 -6.12 13.04 9.91
CA GLY A 273 -6.79 14.22 9.34
C GLY A 273 -8.30 14.10 9.28
#